data_AF-A0A8S1QYN7-F1
#
_entry.id   AF-A0A8S1QYN7-F1
#
_cell.length_a   1.000
_cell.length_b   1.000
_cell.length_c   1.000
_cell.angle_alpha   90.00
_cell.angle_beta   90.00
_cell.angle_gamma   90.00
#
_symmetry.space_group_name_H-M   'P 1'
#
loop_
_entity.id
_entity.type
_entity.pdbx_description
1 polymer ?
#
loop_
_entity_poly.entity_id
_entity_poly.type
_entity_poly.pdbx_seq_one_letter_code
_entity_poly.pdbx_strand_id
1 'polypeptide(L)'
;MANLLFSSEQAVENMFENITCRLTNQGIVLMTITDANVLVKKMREFTVKDYEGNYVYSKNQYFSLKFQNLQFPKNKPFGQQYYFYLEDSVGIKEDNQIKYVPEYLIELQAFEQKAKEYNLEIIENLNFIDFFEKYKQKHSNLLKIMVKPPSDDWKMPLDQWEIAHLYRVLVLRHLKGQAQSEIRRHPHLTELPDTVLELENE
;
A
#
# COMPACT_ATOMS: atom_id res chain seq x y z
N MET A 1 4.76 3.25 1.10
CA MET A 1 5.24 4.55 1.63
C MET A 1 4.39 5.08 2.79
N ALA A 2 3.07 4.82 2.86
CA ALA A 2 2.26 5.26 4.01
C ALA A 2 2.62 4.59 5.35
N ASN A 3 3.17 3.38 5.31
CA ASN A 3 3.64 2.65 6.50
C ASN A 3 4.60 3.44 7.39
N LEU A 4 5.46 4.29 6.80
CA LEU A 4 6.40 5.12 7.57
C LEU A 4 5.68 6.15 8.45
N LEU A 5 4.47 6.57 8.04
CA LEU A 5 3.68 7.59 8.72
C LEU A 5 2.87 6.99 9.89
N PHE A 6 2.81 5.67 10.03
CA PHE A 6 2.16 4.98 11.17
C PHE A 6 3.07 4.84 12.40
N SER A 7 4.21 5.54 12.41
CA SER A 7 5.18 5.56 13.52
C SER A 7 4.62 6.13 14.82
N SER A 8 3.70 7.09 14.72
CA SER A 8 2.98 7.69 15.84
C SER A 8 1.62 8.18 15.37
N GLU A 9 0.71 8.41 16.31
CA GLU A 9 -0.61 8.99 16.02
C GLU A 9 -0.48 10.38 15.36
N GLN A 10 0.39 11.23 15.90
CA GLN A 10 0.65 12.57 15.35
C GLN A 10 1.15 12.52 13.89
N ALA A 11 1.96 11.53 13.52
CA ALA A 11 2.43 11.39 12.15
C ALA A 11 1.28 11.03 11.18
N VAL A 12 0.32 10.22 11.63
CA VAL A 12 -0.89 9.88 10.89
C VAL A 12 -1.82 11.09 10.76
N GLU A 13 -1.99 11.88 11.82
CA GLU A 13 -2.76 13.12 11.82
C GLU A 13 -2.17 14.12 10.82
N ASN A 14 -0.85 14.36 10.89
CA ASN A 14 -0.14 15.22 9.95
C ASN A 14 -0.30 14.73 8.50
N MET A 15 -0.30 13.42 8.26
CA MET A 15 -0.54 12.86 6.93
C MET A 15 -1.94 13.21 6.43
N PHE A 16 -2.97 12.98 7.23
CA PHE A 16 -4.35 13.26 6.83
C PHE A 16 -4.61 14.75 6.68
N GLU A 17 -4.06 15.62 7.53
CA GLU A 17 -4.11 17.08 7.37
C GLU A 17 -3.50 17.51 6.03
N ASN A 18 -2.30 17.02 5.70
CA ASN A 18 -1.61 17.36 4.47
C ASN A 18 -2.38 16.89 3.22
N ILE A 19 -3.03 15.73 3.29
CA ILE A 19 -3.87 15.20 2.20
C ILE A 19 -5.13 16.05 2.05
N THR A 20 -5.89 16.20 3.13
CA THR A 20 -7.23 16.79 3.10
C THR A 20 -7.23 18.29 2.89
N CYS A 21 -6.17 19.01 3.28
CA CYS A 21 -6.07 20.45 3.06
C CYS A 21 -5.98 20.84 1.58
N ARG A 22 -5.75 19.89 0.66
CA ARG A 22 -5.69 20.14 -0.80
C ARG A 22 -6.73 19.37 -1.59
N LEU A 23 -7.49 18.49 -0.93
CA LEU A 23 -8.39 17.58 -1.61
C LEU A 23 -9.74 18.26 -1.83
N THR A 24 -10.19 18.31 -3.08
CA THR A 24 -11.49 18.88 -3.44
C THR A 24 -12.64 18.02 -2.90
N ASN A 25 -13.85 18.58 -2.92
CA ASN A 25 -15.07 17.78 -2.74
C ASN A 25 -15.06 16.55 -3.66
N GLN A 26 -15.38 15.39 -3.09
CA GLN A 26 -15.37 14.08 -3.76
C GLN A 26 -13.99 13.67 -4.30
N GLY A 27 -12.92 14.37 -3.94
CA GLY A 27 -11.56 14.05 -4.34
C GLY A 27 -11.15 12.67 -3.84
N ILE A 28 -10.35 11.97 -4.64
CA ILE A 28 -9.93 10.60 -4.40
C ILE A 28 -8.46 10.55 -3.95
N VAL A 29 -8.18 9.76 -2.92
CA VAL A 29 -6.83 9.38 -2.50
C VAL A 29 -6.64 7.92 -2.88
N LEU A 30 -5.62 7.67 -3.70
CA LEU A 30 -5.17 6.32 -4.03
C LEU A 30 -3.94 6.01 -3.20
N MET A 31 -3.97 4.90 -2.48
CA MET A 31 -2.82 4.50 -1.68
C MET A 31 -2.67 2.98 -1.63
N THR A 32 -1.41 2.56 -1.53
CA THR A 32 -1.03 1.17 -1.30
C THR A 32 -0.29 1.10 0.03
N ILE A 33 -0.69 0.13 0.85
CA ILE A 33 -0.12 -0.10 2.17
C ILE A 33 0.19 -1.58 2.34
N THR A 34 1.06 -1.91 3.28
CA THR A 34 1.20 -3.32 3.65
C THR A 34 -0.04 -3.82 4.40
N ASP A 35 -0.35 -5.08 4.18
CA ASP A 35 -1.43 -5.79 4.85
C ASP A 35 -0.95 -6.32 6.21
N ALA A 36 -1.27 -5.61 7.29
CA ALA A 36 -0.83 -6.01 8.63
C ALA A 36 -1.31 -7.41 9.04
N ASN A 37 -2.48 -7.87 8.58
CA ASN A 37 -2.98 -9.21 8.89
C ASN A 37 -2.14 -10.28 8.21
N VAL A 38 -1.78 -10.08 6.94
CA VAL A 38 -0.90 -10.98 6.20
C VAL A 38 0.49 -11.02 6.83
N LEU A 39 1.07 -9.86 7.16
CA LEU A 39 2.39 -9.78 7.82
C LEU A 39 2.39 -10.51 9.16
N VAL A 40 1.44 -10.19 10.05
CA VAL A 40 1.34 -10.80 11.38
C VAL A 40 1.10 -12.31 11.28
N LYS A 41 0.25 -12.76 10.36
CA LYS A 41 0.02 -14.20 10.14
C LYS A 41 1.30 -14.90 9.71
N LYS A 42 2.00 -14.39 8.68
CA LYS A 42 3.27 -14.96 8.21
C LYS A 42 4.30 -15.02 9.33
N MET A 43 4.43 -13.95 10.11
CA MET A 43 5.38 -13.90 11.23
C MET A 43 5.04 -14.86 12.36
N ARG A 44 3.76 -15.10 12.66
CA ARG A 44 3.37 -16.06 13.70
C ARG A 44 3.55 -17.52 13.28
N GLU A 45 3.31 -17.82 12.00
CA GLU A 45 3.30 -19.20 11.50
C GLU A 45 4.68 -19.69 11.03
N PHE A 46 5.52 -18.81 10.48
CA PHE A 46 6.68 -19.22 9.68
C PHE A 46 7.99 -18.57 10.07
N THR A 47 8.03 -17.79 11.13
CA THR A 47 9.27 -17.15 11.58
C THR A 47 10.24 -18.16 12.19
N VAL A 48 11.52 -17.85 12.07
CA VAL A 48 12.59 -18.43 12.88
C VAL A 48 13.23 -17.35 13.75
N LYS A 49 14.06 -17.73 14.72
CA LYS A 49 14.87 -16.80 15.51
C LYS A 49 16.23 -16.56 14.84
N ASP A 50 16.66 -15.31 14.75
CA ASP A 50 18.05 -14.98 14.41
C ASP A 50 18.97 -15.08 15.65
N TYR A 51 20.27 -14.82 15.46
CA TYR A 51 21.27 -14.88 16.53
C TYR A 51 21.06 -13.83 17.64
N GLU A 52 20.35 -12.74 17.35
CA GLU A 52 19.99 -11.68 18.31
C GLU A 52 18.65 -11.99 19.01
N GLY A 53 17.99 -13.08 18.63
CA GLY A 53 16.68 -13.46 19.12
C GLY A 53 15.53 -12.67 18.49
N ASN A 54 15.72 -11.98 17.36
CA ASN A 54 14.60 -11.42 16.59
C ASN A 54 13.88 -12.53 15.82
N TYR A 55 12.62 -12.29 15.50
CA TYR A 55 11.79 -13.13 14.64
C TYR A 55 12.01 -12.73 13.19
N VAL A 56 12.51 -13.64 12.36
CA VAL A 56 12.80 -13.41 10.94
C VAL A 56 11.99 -14.38 10.05
N TYR A 57 11.38 -13.84 8.99
CA TYR A 57 10.79 -14.59 7.89
C TYR A 57 11.60 -14.35 6.62
N SER A 58 12.16 -15.41 6.03
CA SER A 58 12.97 -15.32 4.80
C SER A 58 12.81 -16.56 3.90
N LYS A 59 11.61 -17.15 3.84
CA LYS A 59 11.36 -18.36 3.02
C LYS A 59 11.53 -18.12 1.51
N ASN A 60 11.43 -16.87 1.09
CA ASN A 60 11.50 -16.43 -0.29
C ASN A 60 12.77 -15.58 -0.45
N GLN A 61 13.50 -15.74 -1.55
CA GLN A 61 14.73 -14.98 -1.81
C GLN A 61 14.50 -13.48 -2.02
N TYR A 62 13.32 -13.11 -2.50
CA TYR A 62 12.99 -11.74 -2.90
C TYR A 62 12.68 -10.82 -1.72
N PHE A 63 12.27 -11.34 -0.55
CA PHE A 63 11.90 -10.47 0.57
C PHE A 63 12.18 -11.11 1.93
N SER A 64 12.36 -10.26 2.93
CA SER A 64 12.53 -10.68 4.31
C SER A 64 11.84 -9.73 5.28
N LEU A 65 11.21 -10.31 6.31
CA LEU A 65 10.60 -9.57 7.41
C LEU A 65 11.38 -9.85 8.70
N LYS A 66 11.58 -8.83 9.52
CA LYS A 66 12.16 -8.97 10.86
C LYS A 66 11.34 -8.21 11.90
N PHE A 67 11.03 -8.87 13.01
CA PHE A 67 10.28 -8.33 14.15
C PHE A 67 11.04 -8.61 15.45
N GLN A 68 11.04 -7.65 16.36
CA GLN A 68 11.62 -7.83 17.70
C GLN A 68 10.71 -8.70 18.58
N ASN A 69 9.39 -8.63 18.38
CA ASN A 69 8.41 -9.43 19.11
C ASN A 69 7.18 -9.74 18.23
N LEU A 70 6.38 -10.72 18.65
CA LEU A 70 5.15 -11.15 17.96
C LEU A 70 3.87 -10.68 18.68
N GLN A 71 3.99 -9.69 19.56
CA GLN A 71 2.87 -9.13 20.32
C GLN A 71 2.40 -7.84 19.64
N PHE A 72 1.13 -7.85 19.22
CA PHE A 72 0.53 -6.77 18.43
C PHE A 72 -0.67 -6.20 19.17
N PRO A 73 -0.46 -5.37 20.21
CA PRO A 73 -1.53 -4.88 21.08
C PRO A 73 -2.45 -3.90 20.33
N LYS A 74 -3.73 -4.26 20.20
CA LYS A 74 -4.72 -3.41 19.52
C LYS A 74 -4.99 -2.06 20.22
N ASN A 75 -4.75 -1.98 21.52
CA ASN A 75 -4.86 -0.73 22.29
C ASN A 75 -3.68 0.22 22.09
N LYS A 76 -2.65 -0.18 21.31
CA LYS A 76 -1.54 0.68 20.89
C LYS A 76 -1.32 0.51 19.38
N PRO A 77 -2.23 1.04 18.55
CA PRO A 77 -2.24 0.77 17.11
C PRO A 77 -1.08 1.41 16.33
N PHE A 78 -0.44 2.43 16.88
CA PHE A 78 0.67 3.16 16.25
C PHE A 78 2.04 2.72 16.77
N GLY A 79 3.08 2.90 15.96
CA GLY A 79 4.47 2.64 16.36
C GLY A 79 4.85 1.15 16.45
N GLN A 80 4.00 0.25 15.96
CA GLN A 80 4.30 -1.19 15.90
C GLN A 80 5.30 -1.47 14.77
N GLN A 81 6.58 -1.31 15.08
CA GLN A 81 7.67 -1.37 14.11
C GLN A 81 7.99 -2.80 13.66
N TYR A 82 8.33 -2.93 12.39
CA TYR A 82 8.99 -4.08 11.80
C TYR A 82 10.10 -3.63 10.84
N TYR A 83 10.88 -4.58 10.37
CA TYR A 83 11.99 -4.37 9.46
C TYR A 83 11.70 -5.10 8.16
N PHE A 84 11.76 -4.38 7.05
CA PHE A 84 11.42 -4.88 5.72
C PHE A 84 12.63 -4.88 4.81
N TYR A 85 12.75 -5.93 4.00
CA TYR A 85 13.65 -6.03 2.88
C TYR A 85 12.89 -6.58 1.69
N LEU A 86 13.09 -5.98 0.52
CA LEU A 86 12.59 -6.41 -0.77
C LEU A 86 13.71 -6.20 -1.79
N GLU A 87 14.09 -7.27 -2.48
CA GLU A 87 15.11 -7.28 -3.52
C GLU A 87 14.83 -6.18 -4.56
N ASP A 88 15.88 -5.47 -4.95
CA ASP A 88 15.86 -4.35 -5.90
C ASP A 88 14.94 -3.16 -5.54
N SER A 89 14.37 -3.11 -4.34
CA SER A 89 13.40 -2.05 -3.98
C SER A 89 13.59 -1.46 -2.58
N VAL A 90 13.67 -2.29 -1.53
CA VAL A 90 13.70 -1.83 -0.14
C VAL A 90 14.81 -2.52 0.64
N GLY A 91 15.67 -1.73 1.27
CA GLY A 91 16.85 -2.24 1.97
C GLY A 91 17.95 -2.64 1.00
N ILE A 92 19.02 -3.21 1.55
CA ILE A 92 20.21 -3.62 0.78
C ILE A 92 20.63 -5.01 1.26
N LYS A 93 21.02 -5.89 0.35
CA LYS A 93 21.60 -7.20 0.67
C LYS A 93 22.98 -7.32 0.03
N GLU A 94 24.01 -7.39 0.85
CA GLU A 94 25.42 -7.49 0.46
C GLU A 94 26.07 -8.61 1.28
N ASP A 95 26.83 -9.51 0.66
CA ASP A 95 27.54 -10.62 1.33
C ASP A 95 26.67 -11.42 2.31
N ASN A 96 25.43 -11.73 1.90
CA ASN A 96 24.39 -12.38 2.71
C ASN A 96 23.96 -11.63 3.99
N GLN A 97 24.35 -10.37 4.15
CA GLN A 97 23.85 -9.48 5.19
C GLN A 97 22.76 -8.58 4.63
N ILE A 98 21.63 -8.51 5.33
CA ILE A 98 20.50 -7.65 4.95
C ILE A 98 20.50 -6.42 5.85
N LYS A 99 20.63 -5.25 5.23
CA LYS A 99 20.31 -3.96 5.83
C LYS A 99 18.84 -3.65 5.59
N TYR A 100 18.03 -3.95 6.60
CA TYR A 100 16.58 -3.71 6.56
C TYR A 100 16.22 -2.23 6.68
N VAL A 101 15.03 -1.87 6.19
CA VAL A 101 14.39 -0.56 6.41
C VAL A 101 13.29 -0.72 7.46
N PRO A 102 13.22 0.15 8.48
CA PRO A 102 12.14 0.12 9.46
C PRO A 102 10.84 0.64 8.84
N GLU A 103 9.74 -0.07 9.10
CA GLU A 103 8.38 0.31 8.75
C GLU A 103 7.45 0.06 9.94
N TYR A 104 6.21 0.55 9.88
CA TYR A 104 5.23 0.38 10.95
C TYR A 104 3.98 -0.34 10.43
N LEU A 105 3.48 -1.28 11.22
CA LEU A 105 2.23 -1.97 10.92
C LEU A 105 1.08 -0.95 10.92
N ILE A 106 0.24 -1.03 9.90
CA ILE A 106 -1.00 -0.25 9.83
C ILE A 106 -2.11 -1.10 10.39
N GLU A 107 -2.49 -0.84 11.65
CA GLU A 107 -3.72 -1.38 12.22
C GLU A 107 -4.90 -0.74 11.50
N LEU A 108 -5.64 -1.55 10.74
CA LEU A 108 -6.63 -1.05 9.79
C LEU A 108 -7.78 -0.35 10.49
N GLN A 109 -8.24 -0.85 11.63
CA GLN A 109 -9.38 -0.25 12.33
C GLN A 109 -9.04 1.17 12.81
N ALA A 110 -7.85 1.39 13.35
CA ALA A 110 -7.33 2.70 13.76
C ALA A 110 -7.13 3.62 12.55
N PHE A 111 -6.63 3.09 11.42
CA PHE A 111 -6.53 3.85 10.17
C PHE A 111 -7.92 4.33 9.69
N GLU A 112 -8.91 3.43 9.67
CA GLU A 112 -10.28 3.76 9.26
C GLU A 112 -10.94 4.79 10.18
N GLN A 113 -10.69 4.69 11.49
CA GLN A 113 -11.17 5.67 12.48
C GLN A 113 -10.57 7.05 12.22
N LYS A 114 -9.24 7.13 12.07
CA LYS A 114 -8.56 8.39 11.77
C LYS A 114 -9.00 8.97 10.44
N ALA A 115 -9.16 8.18 9.39
CA ALA A 115 -9.67 8.67 8.10
C ALA A 115 -11.04 9.36 8.25
N LYS A 116 -11.95 8.80 9.05
CA LYS A 116 -13.29 9.37 9.29
C LYS A 116 -13.23 10.74 9.99
N GLU A 117 -12.30 10.93 10.92
CA GLU A 117 -12.09 12.23 11.59
C GLU A 117 -11.79 13.35 10.58
N TYR A 118 -11.18 13.00 9.45
CA TYR A 118 -10.85 13.92 8.35
C TYR A 118 -11.85 13.89 7.18
N ASN A 119 -13.09 13.42 7.38
CA ASN A 119 -14.13 13.29 6.34
C ASN A 119 -13.71 12.43 5.14
N LEU A 120 -12.79 11.48 5.34
CA LEU A 120 -12.40 10.50 4.34
C LEU A 120 -13.20 9.21 4.53
N GLU A 121 -13.83 8.75 3.46
CA GLU A 121 -14.52 7.48 3.39
C GLU A 121 -13.70 6.49 2.56
N ILE A 122 -13.45 5.30 3.08
CA ILE A 122 -12.80 4.23 2.30
C ILE A 122 -13.85 3.58 1.41
N ILE A 123 -13.64 3.67 0.10
CA ILE A 123 -14.54 3.15 -0.94
C ILE A 123 -13.99 1.90 -1.63
N GLU A 124 -12.71 1.58 -1.44
CA GLU A 124 -12.10 0.31 -1.85
C GLU A 124 -11.04 -0.09 -0.83
N ASN A 125 -11.05 -1.35 -0.41
CA ASN A 125 -10.07 -1.94 0.50
C ASN A 125 -9.88 -3.40 0.15
N LEU A 126 -8.85 -3.69 -0.66
CA LEU A 126 -8.62 -5.02 -1.21
C LEU A 126 -7.15 -5.38 -1.08
N ASN A 127 -6.85 -6.62 -0.67
CA ASN A 127 -5.51 -7.15 -0.85
C ASN A 127 -5.15 -7.15 -2.35
N PHE A 128 -3.88 -7.03 -2.70
CA PHE A 128 -3.44 -7.02 -4.09
C PHE A 128 -3.87 -8.27 -4.87
N ILE A 129 -3.94 -9.43 -4.21
CA ILE A 129 -4.45 -10.66 -4.84
C ILE A 129 -5.91 -10.45 -5.27
N ASP A 130 -6.77 -10.00 -4.35
CA ASP A 130 -8.18 -9.77 -4.62
C ASP A 130 -8.40 -8.64 -5.62
N PHE A 131 -7.61 -7.57 -5.53
CA PHE A 131 -7.62 -6.46 -6.47
C PHE A 131 -7.29 -6.94 -7.88
N PHE A 132 -6.23 -7.74 -8.02
CA PHE A 132 -5.85 -8.31 -9.32
C PHE A 132 -6.96 -9.20 -9.87
N GLU A 133 -7.50 -10.12 -9.08
CA GLU A 133 -8.57 -11.02 -9.50
C GLU A 133 -9.83 -10.25 -9.94
N LYS A 134 -10.21 -9.20 -9.20
CA LYS A 134 -11.35 -8.34 -9.52
C LYS A 134 -11.19 -7.61 -10.86
N TYR A 135 -9.99 -7.14 -11.18
CA TYR A 135 -9.77 -6.21 -12.30
C TYR A 135 -9.07 -6.82 -13.53
N LYS A 136 -8.45 -8.01 -13.41
CA LYS A 136 -7.63 -8.59 -14.49
C LYS A 136 -8.38 -8.85 -15.80
N GLN A 137 -9.65 -9.22 -15.73
CA GLN A 137 -10.46 -9.47 -16.94
C GLN A 137 -10.79 -8.15 -17.64
N LYS A 138 -11.28 -7.17 -16.86
CA LYS A 138 -11.63 -5.82 -17.34
C LYS A 138 -10.45 -5.11 -17.99
N HIS A 139 -9.24 -5.29 -17.45
CA HIS A 139 -8.02 -4.63 -17.94
C HIS A 139 -7.02 -5.59 -18.59
N SER A 140 -7.51 -6.70 -19.14
CA SER A 140 -6.68 -7.76 -19.73
C SER A 140 -5.75 -7.27 -20.85
N ASN A 141 -6.22 -6.36 -21.71
CA ASN A 141 -5.40 -5.76 -22.77
C ASN A 141 -4.21 -4.98 -22.22
N LEU A 142 -4.44 -4.15 -21.18
CA LEU A 142 -3.36 -3.40 -20.53
C LEU A 142 -2.37 -4.35 -19.86
N LEU A 143 -2.86 -5.39 -19.18
CA LEU A 143 -2.00 -6.40 -18.56
C LEU A 143 -1.09 -7.10 -19.58
N LYS A 144 -1.62 -7.46 -20.76
CA LYS A 144 -0.81 -8.09 -21.83
C LYS A 144 0.32 -7.17 -22.30
N ILE A 145 0.04 -5.86 -22.45
CA ILE A 145 1.03 -4.87 -22.91
C ILE A 145 2.11 -4.62 -21.85
N MET A 146 1.72 -4.55 -20.58
CA MET A 146 2.61 -4.20 -19.47
C MET A 146 3.45 -5.38 -18.98
N VAL A 147 2.83 -6.55 -18.82
CA VAL A 147 3.50 -7.76 -18.30
C VAL A 147 4.32 -8.44 -19.39
N LYS A 148 3.89 -8.35 -20.66
CA LYS A 148 4.49 -9.05 -21.81
C LYS A 148 4.78 -10.51 -21.48
N PRO A 149 3.73 -11.29 -21.13
CA PRO A 149 3.93 -12.67 -20.70
C PRO A 149 4.63 -13.46 -21.83
N PRO A 150 5.61 -14.33 -21.49
CA PRO A 150 6.31 -15.16 -22.47
C PRO A 150 5.41 -16.07 -23.31
N SER A 151 4.24 -16.43 -22.78
CA SER A 151 3.22 -17.25 -23.45
C SER A 151 1.83 -16.95 -22.87
N ASP A 152 0.78 -17.36 -23.57
CA ASP A 152 -0.61 -17.17 -23.13
C ASP A 152 -0.94 -17.90 -21.81
N ASP A 153 -0.27 -19.03 -21.55
CA ASP A 153 -0.44 -19.84 -20.33
C ASP A 153 0.52 -19.42 -19.19
N TRP A 154 1.34 -18.38 -19.40
CA TRP A 154 2.28 -17.94 -18.38
C TRP A 154 1.55 -17.46 -17.14
N LYS A 155 2.03 -17.91 -15.98
CA LYS A 155 1.55 -17.49 -14.66
C LYS A 155 2.70 -16.88 -13.89
N MET A 156 2.41 -15.81 -13.14
CA MET A 156 3.38 -15.23 -12.24
C MET A 156 3.86 -16.28 -11.22
N PRO A 157 5.17 -16.41 -10.97
CA PRO A 157 5.72 -17.35 -10.01
C PRO A 157 5.11 -17.17 -8.61
N LEU A 158 4.95 -18.27 -7.87
CA LEU A 158 4.36 -18.25 -6.52
C LEU A 158 5.12 -17.31 -5.57
N ASP A 159 6.44 -17.28 -5.66
CA ASP A 159 7.27 -16.40 -4.84
C ASP A 159 6.98 -14.91 -5.11
N GLN A 160 6.68 -14.53 -6.35
CA GLN A 160 6.28 -13.16 -6.67
C GLN A 160 4.84 -12.87 -6.18
N TRP A 161 3.95 -13.86 -6.25
CA TRP A 161 2.62 -13.77 -5.64
C TRP A 161 2.68 -13.57 -4.12
N GLU A 162 3.62 -14.20 -3.43
CA GLU A 162 3.78 -14.01 -2.00
C GLU A 162 4.12 -12.57 -1.62
N ILE A 163 4.91 -11.88 -2.44
CA ILE A 163 5.28 -10.48 -2.26
C ILE A 163 4.05 -9.60 -2.51
N ALA A 164 3.35 -9.82 -3.61
CA ALA A 164 2.14 -9.06 -3.94
C ALA A 164 1.11 -9.16 -2.79
N HIS A 165 0.94 -10.34 -2.22
CA HIS A 165 0.01 -10.59 -1.09
C HIS A 165 0.35 -9.78 0.17
N LEU A 166 1.57 -9.25 0.31
CA LEU A 166 1.94 -8.39 1.45
C LEU A 166 1.27 -7.01 1.38
N TYR A 167 0.66 -6.64 0.25
CA TYR A 167 0.12 -5.31 0.03
C TYR A 167 -1.39 -5.33 -0.18
N ARG A 168 -2.00 -4.18 0.10
CA ARG A 168 -3.40 -3.90 -0.17
C ARG A 168 -3.57 -2.51 -0.78
N VAL A 169 -4.61 -2.37 -1.59
CA VAL A 169 -5.09 -1.12 -2.18
C VAL A 169 -6.12 -0.52 -1.23
N LEU A 170 -5.96 0.76 -0.95
CA LEU A 170 -6.94 1.60 -0.27
C LEU A 170 -7.29 2.78 -1.17
N VAL A 171 -8.60 2.97 -1.39
CA VAL A 171 -9.14 4.14 -2.08
C VAL A 171 -10.02 4.89 -1.10
N LEU A 172 -9.69 6.16 -0.86
CA LEU A 172 -10.47 7.04 0.00
C LEU A 172 -11.10 8.16 -0.81
N ARG A 173 -12.29 8.57 -0.40
CA ARG A 173 -13.05 9.69 -0.97
C ARG A 173 -13.26 10.76 0.09
N HIS A 174 -12.95 11.99 -0.25
CA HIS A 174 -13.16 13.13 0.64
C HIS A 174 -14.58 13.67 0.49
N LEU A 175 -15.40 13.48 1.52
CA LEU A 175 -16.82 13.81 1.47
C LEU A 175 -17.08 15.32 1.52
N LYS A 176 -16.16 16.09 2.13
CA LYS A 176 -16.27 17.53 2.34
C LYS A 176 -14.90 18.19 2.21
N GLY A 177 -14.48 18.37 0.97
CA GLY A 177 -13.24 19.05 0.62
C GLY A 177 -13.39 20.52 0.37
N GLN A 178 -12.29 21.11 -0.13
CA GLN A 178 -12.35 22.49 -0.58
C GLN A 178 -13.34 22.57 -1.76
N ALA A 179 -14.13 23.65 -1.76
CA ALA A 179 -14.88 24.02 -2.96
C ALA A 179 -13.86 24.11 -4.11
N GLN A 180 -14.22 23.57 -5.29
CA GLN A 180 -13.40 23.77 -6.48
C GLN A 180 -13.28 25.28 -6.71
N SER A 181 -12.15 25.87 -6.32
CA SER A 181 -11.72 27.11 -6.92
C SER A 181 -11.42 26.80 -8.39
N GLU A 182 -11.74 27.74 -9.29
CA GLU A 182 -11.39 27.62 -10.71
C GLU A 182 -9.99 27.02 -10.82
N ILE A 183 -9.89 25.82 -11.40
CA ILE A 183 -8.65 25.06 -11.47
C ILE A 183 -7.60 26.02 -12.01
N ARG A 184 -6.65 26.47 -11.19
CA ARG A 184 -5.44 27.12 -11.67
C ARG A 184 -4.64 26.03 -12.37
N ARG A 185 -5.03 25.72 -13.59
CA ARG A 185 -4.23 24.91 -14.50
C ARG A 185 -2.90 25.64 -14.59
N HIS A 186 -1.81 24.91 -14.35
CA HIS A 186 -0.50 25.43 -14.70
C HIS A 186 -0.58 25.84 -16.19
N PRO A 187 -0.11 27.03 -16.60
CA PRO A 187 -0.33 27.57 -17.96
C PRO A 187 0.25 26.72 -19.11
N HIS A 188 0.81 25.54 -18.82
CA HIS A 188 1.35 24.58 -19.79
C HIS A 188 0.57 23.26 -19.82
N LEU A 189 -0.51 23.13 -19.03
CA LEU A 189 -1.43 21.96 -19.03
C LEU A 189 -2.76 22.27 -19.76
N THR A 190 -2.80 23.36 -20.52
CA THR A 190 -3.99 23.80 -21.27
C THR A 190 -4.18 23.11 -22.61
N GLU A 191 -3.25 22.26 -23.04
CA GLU A 191 -3.28 21.60 -24.36
C GLU A 191 -3.46 20.08 -24.26
N LEU A 192 -4.42 19.62 -23.47
CA LEU A 192 -5.02 18.32 -23.75
C LEU A 192 -6.26 18.57 -24.60
N PRO A 193 -6.34 18.06 -25.84
CA PRO A 193 -7.50 18.28 -26.69
C PRO A 193 -8.76 17.73 -26.01
N ASP A 194 -9.87 18.45 -26.17
CA ASP A 194 -11.18 18.21 -25.54
C ASP A 194 -11.82 16.84 -25.87
N THR A 195 -11.11 15.97 -26.59
CA THR A 195 -11.59 14.67 -27.09
C THR A 195 -11.75 13.57 -26.03
N VAL A 196 -11.59 13.86 -24.73
CA VAL A 196 -11.79 12.85 -23.66
C VAL A 196 -13.16 12.96 -22.98
N LEU A 197 -13.98 13.97 -23.35
CA LEU A 197 -15.32 14.18 -22.76
C LEU A 197 -16.48 13.61 -23.60
N GLU A 198 -16.23 12.93 -24.72
CA GLU A 198 -17.28 12.41 -25.61
C GLU A 198 -17.46 10.88 -25.59
N LEU A 199 -17.03 10.18 -24.52
CA LEU A 199 -17.24 8.73 -24.40
C LEU A 199 -18.26 8.30 -23.34
N GLU A 200 -19.08 9.22 -22.82
CA GLU A 200 -20.17 8.88 -21.89
C GLU A 200 -21.57 8.85 -22.52
N ASN A 201 -21.69 8.93 -23.85
CA ASN A 201 -22.99 8.80 -24.51
C ASN A 201 -22.91 7.92 -25.78
N GLU A 202 -22.60 6.63 -25.63
CA GLU A 202 -23.10 5.55 -26.53
C GLU A 202 -23.38 4.26 -25.73
#